data_AF-A0AAW2X7H0-F1
#
_entry.id   AF-A0AAW2X7H0-F1
#
_cell.length_a   1.000
_cell.length_b   1.000
_cell.length_c   1.000
_cell.angle_alpha   90.00
_cell.angle_beta   90.00
_cell.angle_gamma   90.00
#
_symmetry.space_group_name_H-M   'P 1'
#
loop_
_entity.id
_entity.type
_entity.pdbx_description
1 polymer ?
#
loop_
_entity_poly.entity_id
_entity_poly.type
_entity_poly.pdbx_seq_one_letter_code
_entity_poly.pdbx_strand_id
1 'polypeptide(L)' 'MERVLASMENQVTDAMNPDLTRAFTPEEITRALNQMHPLKSPDPDGMSPIFFQKY' A
#
# COMPACT_ATOMS: atom_id res chain seq x y z
N MET A 1 -13.40 -3.19 -25.76
CA MET A 1 -12.57 -3.31 -24.54
C MET A 1 -11.77 -4.61 -24.55
N GLU A 2 -12.38 -5.76 -24.88
CA GLU A 2 -11.70 -7.07 -24.96
C GLU A 2 -10.46 -7.13 -25.87
N ARG A 3 -10.46 -6.49 -27.05
CA ARG A 3 -9.32 -6.57 -27.99
C ARG A 3 -8.03 -5.92 -27.48
N VAL A 4 -8.12 -4.98 -26.53
CA VAL A 4 -6.95 -4.28 -25.98
C VAL A 4 -6.25 -5.12 -24.92
N LEU A 5 -7.01 -5.91 -24.17
CA LEU A 5 -6.47 -6.78 -23.11
C LEU A 5 -5.84 -8.06 -23.67
N ALA A 6 -6.26 -8.50 -24.87
CA ALA A 6 -5.74 -9.70 -25.51
C ALA A 6 -4.24 -9.64 -25.88
N SER A 7 -3.66 -8.45 -26.01
CA SER A 7 -2.22 -8.26 -26.27
C SER A 7 -1.39 -8.02 -25.01
N MET A 8 -2.02 -8.02 -23.83
CA MET A 8 -1.33 -7.80 -22.56
C MET A 8 -1.02 -9.14 -21.91
N GLU A 9 0.23 -9.31 -21.47
CA GLU A 9 0.62 -10.46 -20.67
C GLU A 9 0.03 -10.36 -19.26
N ASN A 10 -0.48 -11.47 -18.74
CA ASN A 10 -0.98 -11.52 -17.38
C ASN A 10 0.18 -11.43 -16.39
N GLN A 11 0.20 -10.36 -15.58
CA GLN A 11 1.24 -10.10 -14.59
C GLN A 11 0.92 -10.68 -13.20
N VAL A 12 -0.35 -11.00 -12.93
CA VAL A 12 -0.81 -11.47 -11.62
C VAL A 12 -1.45 -12.85 -11.80
N THR A 13 -0.79 -13.85 -11.22
CA THR A 13 -1.32 -15.23 -11.23
C THR A 13 -2.37 -15.41 -10.14
N ASP A 14 -3.27 -16.37 -10.32
CA ASP A 14 -4.30 -16.68 -9.31
C ASP A 14 -3.69 -17.07 -7.95
N ALA A 15 -2.50 -17.65 -7.95
CA ALA A 15 -1.76 -18.00 -6.74
C ALA A 15 -1.29 -16.77 -5.94
N MET A 16 -1.16 -15.60 -6.58
CA MET A 16 -0.77 -14.34 -5.93
C MET A 16 -1.95 -13.62 -5.28
N ASN A 17 -3.18 -13.89 -5.74
CA ASN A 17 -4.38 -13.20 -5.26
C ASN A 17 -4.54 -13.26 -3.73
N PRO A 18 -4.37 -14.42 -3.06
CA PRO A 18 -4.49 -14.47 -1.59
C PRO A 18 -3.59 -13.47 -0.88
N ASP A 19 -2.36 -13.28 -1.37
CA ASP A 19 -1.39 -12.35 -0.78
C ASP A 19 -1.67 -10.89 -1.13
N LEU A 20 -2.14 -10.62 -2.36
CA LEU A 20 -2.42 -9.26 -2.84
C LEU A 20 -3.74 -8.70 -2.30
N THR A 21 -4.71 -9.56 -1.98
CA THR A 21 -6.04 -9.15 -1.50
C THR A 21 -6.22 -9.33 0.01
N ARG A 22 -5.19 -9.78 0.73
CA ARG A 22 -5.30 -9.96 2.19
C ARG A 22 -5.47 -8.62 2.91
N ALA A 23 -6.13 -8.67 4.06
CA ALA A 23 -6.17 -7.54 4.97
C ALA A 23 -4.78 -7.24 5.54
N PHE A 24 -4.50 -5.96 5.75
CA PHE A 24 -3.32 -5.52 6.48
C PHE A 24 -3.43 -5.88 7.95
N THR A 25 -2.31 -6.22 8.57
CA THR A 25 -2.27 -6.47 10.02
C THR A 25 -1.75 -5.24 10.78
N PRO A 26 -2.09 -5.09 12.07
CA PRO A 26 -1.57 -4.01 12.91
C PRO A 26 -0.03 -3.92 12.93
N GLU A 27 0.65 -5.06 12.86
CA GLU A 27 2.12 -5.15 12.86
C GLU A 27 2.69 -4.56 11.57
N GLU A 28 2.05 -4.81 10.43
CA GLU A 28 2.47 -4.27 9.14
C GLU A 28 2.29 -2.76 9.09
N ILE A 29 1.16 -2.27 9.62
CA ILE A 29 0.87 -0.85 9.73
C ILE A 29 1.93 -0.19 10.62
N THR A 30 2.19 -0.75 11.80
CA THR A 30 3.20 -0.23 12.74
C THR A 30 4.59 -0.20 12.12
N ARG A 31 4.99 -1.28 11.43
CA ARG A 31 6.28 -1.36 10.73
C ARG A 31 6.37 -0.31 9.62
N ALA A 32 5.34 -0.14 8.82
CA ALA A 32 5.30 0.85 7.75
C ALA A 32 5.40 2.27 8.30
N LEU A 33 4.65 2.59 9.36
CA LEU A 33 4.71 3.89 10.03
C LEU A 33 6.13 4.20 10.53
N ASN A 34 6.81 3.24 11.15
CA ASN A 34 8.19 3.43 11.65
C ASN A 34 9.23 3.63 10.55
N GLN A 35 8.94 3.24 9.30
CA GLN A 35 9.82 3.46 8.16
C GLN A 35 9.65 4.86 7.54
N MET A 36 8.58 5.58 7.87
CA MET A 36 8.32 6.92 7.33
C MET A 36 9.13 7.99 8.06
N HIS A 37 9.73 8.92 7.32
CA HIS A 37 10.39 10.07 7.91
C HIS A 37 9.33 10.97 8.60
N PRO A 38 9.48 11.34 9.89
CA PRO A 38 8.41 11.97 10.68
C PRO A 38 7.86 13.28 10.09
N LEU A 39 8.72 14.04 9.41
CA LEU A 39 8.42 15.35 8.80
C LEU A 39 8.36 15.30 7.26
N LYS A 40 8.14 14.12 6.67
CA LYS A 40 7.95 14.01 5.21
C LYS A 40 6.70 14.81 4.82
N SER A 41 6.69 15.32 3.58
CA SER A 41 5.58 16.13 3.07
C SER A 41 4.24 15.46 3.39
N PRO A 42 3.26 16.21 3.92
CA PRO A 42 1.98 15.65 4.28
C PRO A 42 1.29 15.08 3.05
N ASP A 43 0.56 13.99 3.25
CA ASP A 43 -0.42 13.51 2.29
C ASP A 43 -1.48 14.60 2.01
N PRO A 44 -2.33 14.46 0.98
CA PRO A 44 -3.34 15.48 0.63
C PRO A 44 -4.20 15.96 1.82
N ASP A 45 -4.31 15.14 2.88
CA ASP A 45 -5.03 15.42 4.13
C ASP A 45 -4.29 16.37 5.10
N GLY A 46 -3.05 16.78 4.79
CA GLY A 46 -2.31 17.78 5.57
C GLY A 46 -1.61 17.25 6.84
N MET A 47 -1.75 15.96 7.15
CA MET A 47 -1.15 15.33 8.33
C MET A 47 0.23 14.74 8.01
N SER A 48 1.23 15.07 8.84
CA SER A 48 2.57 14.49 8.74
C SER A 48 2.63 13.15 9.48
N PRO A 49 3.46 12.18 9.05
CA PRO A 49 3.56 10.85 9.68
C PRO A 49 3.82 10.87 11.20
N ILE A 50 4.46 11.93 11.71
CA ILE A 50 4.70 12.13 13.15
C ILE A 50 3.43 12.07 14.01
N PHE A 51 2.27 12.44 13.46
CA PHE A 51 1.00 12.39 14.19
C PHE A 51 0.69 10.94 14.60
N PHE A 52 0.80 10.00 13.65
CA PHE A 52 0.49 8.58 13.85
C PHE A 52 1.61 7.78 14.52
N GLN A 53 2.83 8.34 14.59
CA GLN A 53 3.97 7.70 15.26
C GLN A 53 4.03 8.01 16.75
N LYS A 54 3.53 9.18 17.17
CA LYS A 54 3.72 9.70 18.54
C LYS A 54 2.45 9.87 19.35
N TYR A 55 1.29 10.01 18.70
CA TYR A 55 0.00 10.27 19.34
C TYR A 55 -0.98 9.16 18.99
#